data_AF-A0A7V1HC21-F1
#
_entry.id   AF-A0A7V1HC21-F1
#
_cell.length_a   1.000
_cell.length_b   1.000
_cell.length_c   1.000
_cell.angle_alpha   90.00
_cell.angle_beta   90.00
_cell.angle_gamma   90.00
#
_symmetry.space_group_name_H-M   'P 1'
#
loop_
_entity.id
_entity.type
_entity.pdbx_description
1 polymer ?
#
loop_
_entity_poly.entity_id
_entity_poly.type
_entity_poly.pdbx_seq_one_letter_code
_entity_poly.pdbx_strand_id
1 'polypeptide(L)'
;MIENISFFLSKFLSLFSPLKFWDGILICALIFLIVNLLNRKRKYRVTSVSVNLPFNLGNITYEPTEEDRIVAWKLYTQLKTRKAALFFDENHDVIAEVYDSLYELFPIARDLLMSLPLYEIERSPSIADLILRVQNDGLRPHLTKWQSDFRRWWDKALAYPKYENLRPQDIQKKFPKYDELIGELKEMNVELNKYTEDLENIAKTSAGVKRKEKEMKLKPVRPSGMSSKTDEEAKDV
;
A
#
# COMPACT_ATOMS: atom_id res chain seq x y z
N MET A 1 54.58 -57.56 9.51
CA MET A 1 53.82 -56.51 10.23
C MET A 1 54.32 -55.10 9.92
N ILE A 2 55.62 -54.90 9.64
CA ILE A 2 56.22 -53.57 9.38
C ILE A 2 55.91 -53.02 7.98
N GLU A 3 55.80 -53.87 6.95
CA GLU A 3 55.50 -53.43 5.56
C GLU A 3 54.08 -52.87 5.37
N ASN A 4 53.10 -53.36 6.13
CA ASN A 4 51.74 -52.82 6.08
C ASN A 4 51.65 -51.41 6.67
N ILE A 5 52.50 -51.11 7.65
CA ILE A 5 52.56 -49.82 8.33
C ILE A 5 53.24 -48.78 7.44
N SER A 6 54.31 -49.14 6.72
CA SER A 6 54.99 -48.22 5.78
C SER A 6 54.15 -47.89 4.55
N PHE A 7 53.36 -48.85 4.06
CA PHE A 7 52.37 -48.62 3.00
C PHE A 7 51.26 -47.65 3.46
N PHE A 8 50.75 -47.83 4.68
CA PHE A 8 49.74 -46.94 5.25
C PHE A 8 50.30 -45.54 5.52
N LEU A 9 51.51 -45.43 6.06
CA LEU A 9 52.18 -44.15 6.30
C LEU A 9 52.50 -43.40 5.01
N SER A 10 52.97 -44.07 3.96
CA SER A 10 53.26 -43.40 2.68
C SER A 10 51.98 -42.91 2.00
N LYS A 11 50.91 -43.70 2.06
CA LYS A 11 49.57 -43.29 1.59
C LYS A 11 49.02 -42.14 2.43
N PHE A 12 49.23 -42.15 3.75
CA PHE A 12 48.86 -41.09 4.68
C PHE A 12 49.66 -39.80 4.47
N LEU A 13 50.99 -39.86 4.29
CA LEU A 13 51.83 -38.70 3.95
C LEU A 13 51.50 -38.14 2.56
N SER A 14 51.11 -38.97 1.61
CA SER A 14 50.68 -38.54 0.26
C SER A 14 49.30 -37.84 0.23
N LEU A 15 48.54 -37.89 1.33
CA LEU A 15 47.35 -37.08 1.54
C LEU A 15 47.71 -35.65 1.99
N PHE A 16 48.89 -35.47 2.58
CA PHE A 16 49.41 -34.19 3.06
C PHE A 16 50.52 -33.62 2.17
N SER A 17 50.58 -33.99 0.89
CA SER A 17 51.44 -33.27 -0.03
C SER A 17 50.93 -31.83 -0.18
N PRO A 18 51.81 -30.82 -0.19
CA PRO A 18 51.38 -29.42 -0.23
C PRO A 18 50.49 -29.12 -1.43
N LEU A 19 50.67 -29.83 -2.55
CA LEU A 19 49.80 -29.71 -3.74
C LEU A 19 48.34 -30.07 -3.46
N LYS A 20 48.05 -31.14 -2.73
CA LYS A 20 46.66 -31.57 -2.46
C LYS A 20 45.93 -30.68 -1.47
N PHE A 21 46.67 -29.95 -0.62
CA PHE A 21 46.10 -28.94 0.26
C PHE A 21 45.54 -27.75 -0.54
N TRP A 22 46.27 -27.31 -1.57
CA TRP A 22 45.81 -26.23 -2.47
C TRP A 22 44.59 -26.65 -3.29
N ASP A 23 44.50 -27.90 -3.73
CA ASP A 23 43.31 -28.44 -4.42
C ASP A 23 42.06 -28.36 -3.53
N GLY A 24 42.19 -28.68 -2.23
CA GLY A 24 41.11 -28.57 -1.26
C GLY A 24 40.62 -27.13 -1.07
N ILE A 25 41.54 -26.16 -1.02
CA ILE A 25 41.20 -24.73 -0.93
C ILE A 25 40.49 -24.26 -2.21
N LEU A 26 40.95 -24.69 -3.38
CA LEU A 26 40.32 -24.38 -4.67
C LEU A 26 38.89 -24.90 -4.75
N ILE A 27 38.65 -26.14 -4.30
CA ILE A 27 37.30 -26.73 -4.25
C ILE A 27 36.41 -25.95 -3.30
N CYS A 28 36.88 -25.60 -2.10
CA CYS A 28 36.11 -24.81 -1.14
C CYS A 28 35.80 -23.40 -1.67
N ALA A 29 36.75 -22.74 -2.33
CA ALA A 29 36.54 -21.45 -2.96
C ALA A 29 35.50 -21.55 -4.10
N LEU A 30 35.57 -22.61 -4.91
CA LEU A 30 34.61 -22.87 -5.98
C LEU A 30 33.20 -23.12 -5.43
N ILE A 31 33.07 -23.92 -4.37
CA ILE A 31 31.81 -24.18 -3.67
C ILE A 31 31.25 -22.87 -3.09
N PHE A 32 32.09 -22.06 -2.44
CA PHE A 32 31.68 -20.77 -1.91
C PHE A 32 31.18 -19.84 -3.03
N LEU A 33 31.87 -19.80 -4.17
CA LEU A 33 31.49 -18.98 -5.33
C LEU A 33 30.16 -19.47 -5.94
N ILE A 34 29.99 -20.77 -6.10
CA ILE A 34 28.74 -21.40 -6.57
C ILE A 34 27.58 -21.11 -5.62
N VAL A 35 27.77 -21.31 -4.30
CA VAL A 35 26.76 -21.02 -3.28
C VAL A 35 26.41 -19.53 -3.28
N ASN A 36 27.38 -18.65 -3.44
CA ASN A 36 27.15 -17.21 -3.51
C ASN A 36 26.36 -16.82 -4.78
N LEU A 37 26.69 -17.41 -5.94
CA LEU A 37 25.95 -17.20 -7.19
C LEU A 37 24.51 -17.74 -7.11
N LEU A 38 24.31 -18.92 -6.52
CA LEU A 38 22.98 -19.52 -6.32
C LEU A 38 22.15 -18.72 -5.30
N ASN A 39 22.75 -18.23 -4.22
CA ASN A 39 22.10 -17.35 -3.26
C ASN A 39 21.77 -15.98 -3.86
N ARG A 40 22.61 -15.46 -4.77
CA ARG A 40 22.30 -14.25 -5.55
C ARG A 40 21.03 -14.47 -6.38
N LYS A 41 20.95 -15.56 -7.15
CA LYS A 41 19.76 -15.88 -7.96
C LYS A 41 18.49 -16.07 -7.12
N ARG A 42 18.58 -16.69 -5.94
CA ARG A 42 17.43 -16.85 -5.02
C ARG A 42 16.91 -15.52 -4.46
N LYS A 43 17.77 -14.52 -4.27
CA LYS A 43 17.38 -13.21 -3.71
C LYS A 43 16.54 -12.37 -4.67
N TYR A 44 16.59 -12.63 -5.97
CA TYR A 44 15.83 -11.91 -7.00
C TYR A 44 14.57 -12.66 -7.48
N ARG A 45 14.16 -13.72 -6.79
CA ARG A 45 12.93 -14.43 -7.17
C ARG A 45 11.74 -13.54 -6.78
N VAL A 46 11.18 -12.84 -7.78
CA VAL A 46 9.98 -12.01 -7.65
C VAL A 46 8.85 -12.92 -7.17
N THR A 47 8.13 -12.46 -6.14
CA THR A 47 6.97 -13.17 -5.61
C THR A 47 5.75 -12.56 -6.29
N SER A 48 4.95 -13.38 -6.98
CA SER A 48 3.70 -12.92 -7.56
C SER A 48 2.72 -12.47 -6.47
N VAL A 49 2.02 -11.37 -6.71
CA VAL A 49 1.00 -10.84 -5.81
C VAL A 49 -0.36 -11.09 -6.43
N SER A 50 -1.28 -11.65 -5.65
CA SER A 50 -2.69 -11.69 -6.00
C SER A 50 -3.36 -10.47 -5.37
N VAL A 51 -3.92 -9.61 -6.22
CA VAL A 51 -4.59 -8.37 -5.87
C VAL A 51 -6.08 -8.56 -6.13
N ASN A 52 -6.91 -8.33 -5.12
CA ASN A 52 -8.37 -8.38 -5.27
C ASN A 52 -8.87 -6.99 -5.60
N LEU A 53 -9.11 -6.71 -6.88
CA LEU A 53 -9.42 -5.34 -7.27
C LEU A 53 -10.74 -4.86 -6.65
N PRO A 54 -10.75 -3.61 -6.16
CA PRO A 54 -11.96 -2.98 -5.64
C PRO A 54 -13.02 -2.86 -6.74
N PHE A 55 -14.26 -2.56 -6.37
CA PHE A 55 -15.38 -2.32 -7.29
C PHE A 55 -15.77 -3.55 -8.13
N ASN A 56 -15.55 -4.76 -7.60
CA ASN A 56 -15.80 -6.03 -8.28
C ASN A 56 -15.07 -6.17 -9.64
N LEU A 57 -13.90 -5.54 -9.76
CA LEU A 57 -13.10 -5.56 -10.99
C LEU A 57 -12.33 -6.88 -11.19
N GLY A 58 -12.51 -7.84 -10.28
CA GLY A 58 -11.93 -9.19 -10.33
C GLY A 58 -10.59 -9.29 -9.61
N ASN A 59 -9.93 -10.44 -9.78
CA ASN A 59 -8.64 -10.71 -9.14
C ASN A 59 -7.55 -10.77 -10.19
N ILE A 60 -6.44 -10.10 -9.91
CA ILE A 60 -5.30 -10.04 -10.80
C ILE A 60 -4.08 -10.59 -10.07
N THR A 61 -3.41 -11.54 -10.69
CA THR A 61 -2.12 -12.03 -10.20
C THR A 61 -1.03 -11.55 -11.13
N TYR A 62 -0.07 -10.79 -10.62
CA TYR A 62 1.03 -10.29 -11.43
C TYR A 62 2.31 -10.17 -10.61
N GLU A 63 3.44 -10.05 -11.30
CA GLU A 63 4.77 -9.90 -10.72
C GLU A 63 5.16 -8.41 -10.72
N PRO A 64 5.15 -7.72 -9.56
CA PRO A 64 5.46 -6.29 -9.51
C PRO A 64 6.92 -6.01 -9.84
N THR A 65 7.18 -5.00 -10.66
CA THR A 65 8.51 -4.44 -10.90
C THR A 65 8.90 -3.49 -9.77
N GLU A 66 10.16 -3.03 -9.73
CA GLU A 66 10.56 -2.00 -8.76
C GLU A 66 9.82 -0.67 -9.01
N GLU A 67 9.55 -0.34 -10.27
CA GLU A 67 8.76 0.83 -10.65
C GLU A 67 7.32 0.75 -10.11
N ASP A 68 6.67 -0.42 -10.23
CA ASP A 68 5.32 -0.63 -9.70
C ASP A 68 5.27 -0.41 -8.19
N ARG A 69 6.29 -0.91 -7.48
CA ARG A 69 6.38 -0.78 -6.01
C ARG A 69 6.51 0.67 -5.59
N ILE A 70 7.30 1.46 -6.33
CA ILE A 70 7.48 2.89 -6.07
C ILE A 70 6.17 3.64 -6.32
N VAL A 71 5.49 3.36 -7.43
CA VAL A 71 4.21 3.99 -7.75
C VAL A 71 3.14 3.59 -6.72
N ALA A 72 3.07 2.31 -6.36
CA ALA A 72 2.13 1.81 -5.37
C ALA A 72 2.36 2.44 -3.99
N TRP A 73 3.62 2.56 -3.55
CA TRP A 73 3.97 3.25 -2.31
C TRP A 73 3.52 4.72 -2.31
N LYS A 74 3.80 5.45 -3.39
CA LYS A 74 3.41 6.86 -3.53
C LYS A 74 1.90 7.01 -3.47
N LEU A 75 1.16 6.20 -4.23
CA LEU A 75 -0.29 6.27 -4.27
C LEU A 75 -0.93 5.81 -2.96
N TYR A 76 -0.42 4.74 -2.34
CA TYR A 76 -0.80 4.31 -0.99
C TYR A 76 -0.69 5.45 0.02
N THR A 77 0.44 6.16 0.00
CA THR A 77 0.69 7.29 0.91
C THR A 77 -0.33 8.39 0.71
N GLN A 78 -0.67 8.71 -0.54
CA GLN A 78 -1.69 9.71 -0.87
C GLN A 78 -3.08 9.29 -0.38
N LEU A 79 -3.47 8.03 -0.58
CA LEU A 79 -4.77 7.55 -0.11
C LEU A 79 -4.83 7.52 1.42
N LYS A 80 -3.83 6.93 2.09
CA LYS A 80 -3.85 6.73 3.55
C LYS A 80 -3.80 8.01 4.37
N THR A 81 -3.37 9.13 3.77
CA THR A 81 -3.24 10.44 4.44
C THR A 81 -4.36 11.42 4.09
N ARG A 82 -5.24 11.08 3.15
CA ARG A 82 -6.28 11.99 2.65
C ARG A 82 -7.66 11.59 3.15
N LYS A 83 -8.50 12.60 3.33
CA LYS A 83 -9.93 12.45 3.67
C LYS A 83 -10.68 11.56 2.68
N ALA A 84 -10.27 11.58 1.41
CA ALA A 84 -10.86 10.79 0.32
C ALA A 84 -10.92 9.27 0.56
N ALA A 85 -9.96 8.68 1.28
CA ALA A 85 -9.91 7.23 1.52
C ALA A 85 -10.21 6.85 2.99
N LEU A 86 -10.66 7.81 3.80
CA LEU A 86 -11.12 7.54 5.17
C LEU A 86 -12.63 7.27 5.16
N PHE A 87 -13.10 6.48 6.12
CA PHE A 87 -14.53 6.27 6.30
C PHE A 87 -15.22 7.60 6.63
N PHE A 88 -16.30 7.91 5.91
CA PHE A 88 -17.06 9.12 6.11
C PHE A 88 -17.75 9.14 7.47
N ASP A 89 -17.43 10.15 8.29
CA ASP A 89 -18.08 10.42 9.57
C ASP A 89 -19.16 11.50 9.39
N GLU A 90 -20.43 11.11 9.43
CA GLU A 90 -21.57 12.02 9.25
C GLU A 90 -21.67 13.16 10.27
N ASN A 91 -20.99 13.05 11.42
CA ASN A 91 -21.02 14.07 12.46
C ASN A 91 -19.90 15.10 12.30
N HIS A 92 -18.82 14.75 11.60
CA HIS A 92 -17.61 15.56 11.52
C HIS A 92 -17.24 15.95 10.09
N ASP A 93 -17.59 15.13 9.10
CA ASP A 93 -17.20 15.33 7.71
C ASP A 93 -18.21 16.13 6.89
N VAL A 94 -17.66 16.91 5.96
CA VAL A 94 -18.41 17.70 4.99
C VAL A 94 -18.20 17.09 3.61
N ILE A 95 -19.28 16.71 2.93
CA ILE A 95 -19.24 16.04 1.62
C ILE A 95 -18.46 16.87 0.59
N ALA A 96 -18.64 18.20 0.58
CA ALA A 96 -17.94 19.08 -0.36
C ALA A 96 -16.41 18.96 -0.25
N GLU A 97 -15.88 18.93 0.97
CA GLU A 97 -14.43 18.76 1.23
C GLU A 97 -13.94 17.36 0.86
N VAL A 98 -14.77 16.33 1.07
CA VAL A 98 -14.48 14.96 0.64
C VAL A 98 -14.37 14.90 -0.87
N TYR A 99 -15.29 15.54 -1.59
CA TYR A 99 -15.23 15.64 -3.06
C TYR A 99 -14.03 16.45 -3.56
N ASP A 100 -13.64 17.52 -2.88
CA ASP A 100 -12.37 18.21 -3.19
C ASP A 100 -11.19 17.24 -3.03
N SER A 101 -11.13 16.51 -1.92
CA SER A 101 -10.07 15.54 -1.64
C SER A 101 -10.01 14.41 -2.67
N LEU A 102 -11.16 13.89 -3.10
CA LEU A 102 -11.30 12.83 -4.11
C LEU A 102 -10.91 13.32 -5.50
N TYR A 103 -11.36 14.51 -5.90
CA TYR A 103 -11.05 15.06 -7.22
C TYR A 103 -9.54 15.27 -7.40
N GLU A 104 -8.85 15.71 -6.35
CA GLU A 104 -7.39 15.86 -6.33
C GLU A 104 -6.61 14.53 -6.50
N LEU A 105 -7.24 13.36 -6.30
CA LEU A 105 -6.58 12.09 -6.59
C LEU A 105 -6.33 11.88 -8.09
N PHE A 106 -7.19 12.44 -8.96
CA PHE A 106 -7.04 12.28 -10.42
C PHE A 106 -5.76 12.90 -10.98
N PRO A 107 -5.42 14.18 -10.70
CA PRO A 107 -4.15 14.73 -11.16
C PRO A 107 -2.95 14.00 -10.57
N ILE A 108 -2.99 13.66 -9.27
CA ILE A 108 -1.90 12.90 -8.60
C ILE A 108 -1.68 11.54 -9.29
N ALA A 109 -2.76 10.78 -9.51
CA ALA A 109 -2.67 9.49 -10.17
C ALA A 109 -2.21 9.63 -11.63
N ARG A 110 -2.65 10.68 -12.33
CA ARG A 110 -2.19 10.97 -13.70
C ARG A 110 -0.69 11.27 -13.73
N ASP A 111 -0.16 12.05 -12.80
CA ASP A 111 1.27 12.36 -12.72
C ASP A 111 2.11 11.10 -12.45
N LEU A 112 1.61 10.22 -11.58
CA LEU A 112 2.24 8.91 -11.34
C LEU A 112 2.23 8.05 -12.60
N LEU A 113 1.10 7.98 -13.31
CA LEU A 113 0.98 7.26 -14.58
C LEU A 113 1.92 7.82 -15.65
N MET A 114 2.03 9.15 -15.77
CA MET A 114 2.93 9.81 -16.72
C MET A 114 4.42 9.60 -16.39
N SER A 115 4.74 9.22 -15.15
CA SER A 115 6.11 8.87 -14.74
C SER A 115 6.53 7.44 -15.11
N LEU A 116 5.58 6.60 -15.53
CA LEU A 116 5.86 5.22 -15.93
C LEU A 116 6.49 5.16 -17.33
N PRO A 117 7.37 4.18 -17.59
CA PRO A 117 7.98 3.99 -18.90
C PRO A 117 6.96 3.52 -19.95
N LEU A 118 7.23 3.80 -21.23
CA LEU A 118 6.31 3.48 -22.34
C LEU A 118 5.94 2.01 -22.46
N TYR A 119 6.84 1.08 -22.09
CA TYR A 119 6.57 -0.36 -22.17
C TYR A 119 5.41 -0.80 -21.25
N GLU A 120 5.03 0.03 -20.27
CA GLU A 120 3.93 -0.27 -19.35
C GLU A 120 2.58 -0.34 -20.08
N ILE A 121 2.45 0.30 -21.25
CA ILE A 121 1.24 0.22 -22.11
C ILE A 121 1.04 -1.20 -22.66
N GLU A 122 2.12 -1.91 -22.94
CA GLU A 122 2.07 -3.28 -23.50
C GLU A 122 1.99 -4.34 -22.40
N ARG A 123 2.27 -3.97 -21.15
CA ARG A 123 2.25 -4.86 -19.99
C ARG A 123 0.85 -4.92 -19.42
N SER A 124 0.23 -6.10 -19.50
CA SER A 124 -1.05 -6.36 -18.84
C SER A 124 -1.03 -7.75 -18.18
N PRO A 125 -1.47 -7.86 -16.92
CA PRO A 125 -1.82 -6.76 -16.01
C PRO A 125 -0.62 -5.91 -15.57
N SER A 126 -0.81 -4.58 -15.49
CA SER A 126 0.16 -3.58 -14.99
C SER A 126 -0.37 -2.79 -13.79
N ILE A 127 0.52 -2.09 -13.08
CA ILE A 127 0.09 -1.09 -12.08
C ILE A 127 -0.75 0.02 -12.72
N ALA A 128 -0.44 0.37 -13.98
CA ALA A 128 -1.18 1.34 -14.75
C ALA A 128 -2.63 0.90 -14.98
N ASP A 129 -2.86 -0.36 -15.36
CA ASP A 129 -4.19 -0.95 -15.51
C ASP A 129 -4.99 -0.82 -14.20
N LEU A 130 -4.37 -1.09 -13.05
CA LEU A 130 -5.04 -1.01 -11.74
C LEU A 130 -5.48 0.42 -11.43
N ILE A 131 -4.56 1.38 -11.58
CA ILE A 131 -4.82 2.80 -11.31
C ILE A 131 -5.89 3.35 -12.25
N LEU A 132 -5.85 3.00 -13.53
CA LEU A 132 -6.81 3.46 -14.53
C LEU A 132 -8.21 2.90 -14.26
N ARG A 133 -8.33 1.62 -13.94
CA ARG A 133 -9.62 0.99 -13.62
C ARG A 133 -10.24 1.60 -12.36
N VAL A 134 -9.47 1.76 -11.28
CA VAL A 134 -9.99 2.39 -10.05
C VAL A 134 -10.47 3.82 -10.30
N GLN A 135 -9.72 4.62 -11.07
CA GLN A 135 -10.14 5.98 -11.40
C GLN A 135 -11.38 6.04 -12.29
N ASN A 136 -11.43 5.23 -13.36
CA ASN A 136 -12.47 5.34 -14.38
C ASN A 136 -13.74 4.56 -14.05
N ASP A 137 -13.61 3.41 -13.39
CA ASP A 137 -14.72 2.50 -13.13
C ASP A 137 -15.18 2.60 -11.67
N GLY A 138 -14.30 3.00 -10.75
CA GLY A 138 -14.63 3.20 -9.34
C GLY A 138 -15.01 4.64 -9.01
N LEU A 139 -14.05 5.57 -9.14
CA LEU A 139 -14.20 6.95 -8.66
C LEU A 139 -15.05 7.82 -9.59
N ARG A 140 -14.79 7.76 -10.90
CA ARG A 140 -15.44 8.64 -11.89
C ARG A 140 -16.96 8.48 -11.91
N PRO A 141 -17.57 7.28 -11.86
CA PRO A 141 -19.02 7.15 -11.89
C PRO A 141 -19.69 7.82 -10.68
N HIS A 142 -19.13 7.63 -9.48
CA HIS A 142 -19.64 8.26 -8.27
C HIS A 142 -19.58 9.80 -8.34
N LEU A 143 -18.40 10.35 -8.69
CA LEU A 143 -18.25 11.81 -8.83
C LEU A 143 -19.14 12.38 -9.94
N THR A 144 -19.29 11.69 -11.07
CA THR A 144 -20.16 12.13 -12.17
C THR A 144 -21.62 12.16 -11.74
N LYS A 145 -22.06 11.16 -10.97
CA LYS A 145 -23.44 11.07 -10.48
C LYS A 145 -23.74 12.15 -9.44
N TRP A 146 -22.85 12.37 -8.47
CA TRP A 146 -23.17 13.14 -7.27
C TRP A 146 -22.52 14.51 -7.16
N GLN A 147 -21.26 14.67 -7.58
CA GLN A 147 -20.47 15.85 -7.27
C GLN A 147 -21.12 17.13 -7.80
N SER A 148 -21.57 17.11 -9.06
CA SER A 148 -22.17 18.26 -9.75
C SER A 148 -23.49 18.70 -9.09
N ASP A 149 -24.39 17.75 -8.84
CA ASP A 149 -25.71 18.01 -8.28
C ASP A 149 -25.59 18.49 -6.83
N PHE A 150 -24.77 17.79 -6.03
CA PHE A 150 -24.52 18.15 -4.65
C PHE A 150 -23.90 19.54 -4.53
N ARG A 151 -22.84 19.88 -5.30
CA ARG A 151 -22.20 21.20 -5.22
C ARG A 151 -23.15 22.33 -5.57
N ARG A 152 -23.90 22.19 -6.67
CA ARG A 152 -24.88 23.20 -7.08
C ARG A 152 -25.94 23.45 -6.01
N TRP A 153 -26.38 22.39 -5.33
CA TRP A 153 -27.31 22.53 -4.22
C TRP A 153 -26.64 23.12 -2.98
N TRP A 154 -25.43 22.66 -2.66
CA TRP A 154 -24.64 23.05 -1.49
C TRP A 154 -24.36 24.55 -1.46
N ASP A 155 -23.93 25.13 -2.59
CA ASP A 155 -23.64 26.57 -2.69
C ASP A 155 -24.90 27.41 -2.41
N LYS A 156 -26.06 26.93 -2.88
CA LYS A 156 -27.35 27.58 -2.59
C LYS A 156 -27.77 27.40 -1.13
N ALA A 157 -27.52 26.24 -0.55
CA ALA A 157 -27.84 25.95 0.83
C ALA A 157 -26.99 26.81 1.78
N LEU A 158 -25.69 26.98 1.51
CA LEU A 158 -24.81 27.85 2.29
C LEU A 158 -25.23 29.32 2.23
N ALA A 159 -25.76 29.78 1.09
CA ALA A 159 -26.26 31.15 0.93
C ALA A 159 -27.69 31.36 1.47
N TYR A 160 -28.36 30.31 1.95
CA TYR A 160 -29.76 30.40 2.36
C TYR A 160 -29.88 30.96 3.78
N PRO A 161 -30.54 32.12 4.02
CA PRO A 161 -30.56 32.78 5.32
C PRO A 161 -31.11 31.89 6.46
N LYS A 162 -32.01 30.96 6.15
CA LYS A 162 -32.56 30.01 7.14
C LYS A 162 -31.49 29.06 7.73
N TYR A 163 -30.37 28.88 7.03
CA TYR A 163 -29.30 27.97 7.40
C TYR A 163 -28.07 28.68 7.97
N GLU A 164 -28.10 30.01 8.12
CA GLU A 164 -26.96 30.82 8.58
C GLU A 164 -26.34 30.34 9.91
N ASN A 165 -27.17 29.87 10.84
CA ASN A 165 -26.73 29.40 12.16
C ASN A 165 -26.55 27.88 12.26
N LEU A 166 -26.66 27.16 11.14
CA LEU A 166 -26.47 25.70 11.12
C LEU A 166 -25.02 25.36 10.79
N ARG A 167 -24.50 24.28 11.39
CA ARG A 167 -23.18 23.77 11.04
C ARG A 167 -23.22 23.16 9.64
N PRO A 168 -22.12 23.16 8.87
CA PRO A 168 -22.07 22.53 7.56
C PRO A 168 -22.60 21.09 7.52
N GLN A 169 -22.32 20.30 8.56
CA GLN A 169 -22.77 18.92 8.72
C GLN A 169 -24.30 18.81 8.87
N ASP A 170 -24.93 19.80 9.50
CA ASP A 170 -26.38 19.84 9.65
C ASP A 170 -27.05 20.37 8.36
N ILE A 171 -26.38 21.28 7.64
CA ILE A 171 -26.84 21.79 6.35
C ILE A 171 -26.85 20.65 5.33
N GLN A 172 -25.75 19.89 5.16
CA GLN A 172 -25.65 18.88 4.10
C GLN A 172 -26.70 17.78 4.22
N LYS A 173 -27.14 17.46 5.45
CA LYS A 173 -28.24 16.53 5.76
C LYS A 173 -29.60 16.99 5.20
N LYS A 174 -29.72 18.25 4.78
CA LYS A 174 -30.92 18.80 4.10
C LYS A 174 -30.91 18.55 2.60
N PHE A 175 -29.87 17.94 2.04
CA PHE A 175 -29.84 17.58 0.63
C PHE A 175 -30.95 16.55 0.33
N PRO A 176 -31.81 16.76 -0.69
CA PRO A 176 -32.96 15.88 -0.92
C PRO A 176 -32.61 14.39 -1.11
N LYS A 177 -31.40 14.10 -1.59
CA LYS A 177 -30.88 12.74 -1.81
C LYS A 177 -29.73 12.39 -0.86
N TYR A 178 -29.71 12.98 0.33
CA TYR A 178 -28.61 12.81 1.29
C TYR A 178 -28.33 11.33 1.61
N ASP A 179 -29.36 10.57 1.95
CA ASP A 179 -29.20 9.17 2.37
C ASP A 179 -28.66 8.29 1.22
N GLU A 180 -29.15 8.50 -0.01
CA GLU A 180 -28.66 7.79 -1.20
C GLU A 180 -27.19 8.14 -1.49
N LEU A 181 -26.85 9.43 -1.45
CA LEU A 181 -25.49 9.91 -1.67
C LEU A 181 -24.51 9.34 -0.63
N ILE A 182 -24.86 9.43 0.66
CA ILE A 182 -23.99 8.96 1.74
C ILE A 182 -23.84 7.44 1.71
N GLY A 183 -24.89 6.70 1.37
CA GLY A 183 -24.81 5.26 1.17
C GLY A 183 -23.74 4.91 0.14
N GLU A 184 -23.84 5.47 -1.07
CA GLU A 184 -22.88 5.21 -2.15
C GLU A 184 -21.47 5.75 -1.84
N LEU A 185 -21.36 6.87 -1.13
CA LEU A 185 -20.08 7.43 -0.71
C LEU A 185 -19.34 6.47 0.23
N LYS A 186 -20.04 5.94 1.23
CA LYS A 186 -19.49 4.97 2.18
C LYS A 186 -19.10 3.66 1.51
N GLU A 187 -19.93 3.16 0.59
CA GLU A 187 -19.59 1.98 -0.22
C GLU A 187 -18.30 2.22 -1.01
N MET A 188 -18.17 3.37 -1.67
CA MET A 188 -16.94 3.75 -2.36
C MET A 188 -15.74 3.87 -1.41
N ASN A 189 -15.90 4.42 -0.19
CA ASN A 189 -14.82 4.48 0.80
C ASN A 189 -14.32 3.08 1.21
N VAL A 190 -15.22 2.11 1.38
CA VAL A 190 -14.86 0.71 1.66
C VAL A 190 -14.00 0.15 0.54
N GLU A 191 -14.41 0.35 -0.72
CA GLU A 191 -13.66 -0.11 -1.88
C GLU A 191 -12.30 0.60 -2.03
N LEU A 192 -12.21 1.90 -1.78
CA LEU A 192 -10.94 2.64 -1.77
C LEU A 192 -10.00 2.19 -0.65
N ASN A 193 -10.52 1.80 0.51
CA ASN A 193 -9.68 1.26 1.57
C ASN A 193 -9.09 -0.10 1.18
N LYS A 194 -9.87 -0.99 0.54
CA LYS A 194 -9.35 -2.26 -0.02
C LYS A 194 -8.23 -2.00 -1.03
N TYR A 195 -8.45 -1.05 -1.95
CA TYR A 195 -7.43 -0.63 -2.91
C TYR A 195 -6.15 -0.13 -2.23
N THR A 196 -6.29 0.62 -1.14
CA THR A 196 -5.15 1.13 -0.37
C THR A 196 -4.35 -0.02 0.23
N GLU A 197 -5.00 -1.05 0.76
CA GLU A 197 -4.36 -2.26 1.28
C GLU A 197 -3.63 -3.04 0.17
N ASP A 198 -4.24 -3.14 -1.02
CA ASP A 198 -3.60 -3.76 -2.18
C ASP A 198 -2.34 -3.03 -2.63
N LEU A 199 -2.36 -1.70 -2.68
CA LEU A 199 -1.18 -0.89 -2.99
C LEU A 199 -0.08 -1.06 -1.93
N GLU A 200 -0.46 -1.18 -0.66
CA GLU A 200 0.49 -1.48 0.42
C GLU A 200 1.15 -2.85 0.20
N ASN A 201 0.36 -3.86 -0.17
CA ASN A 201 0.87 -5.20 -0.46
C ASN A 201 1.84 -5.19 -1.65
N ILE A 202 1.48 -4.51 -2.75
CA ILE A 202 2.35 -4.33 -3.91
C ILE A 202 3.66 -3.64 -3.49
N ALA A 203 3.59 -2.55 -2.73
CA ALA A 203 4.78 -1.83 -2.27
C ALA A 203 5.69 -2.71 -1.38
N LYS A 204 5.09 -3.56 -0.54
CA LYS A 204 5.77 -4.48 0.37
C LYS A 204 6.38 -5.70 -0.32
N THR A 205 5.99 -6.03 -1.54
CA THR A 205 6.56 -7.19 -2.27
C THR A 205 8.05 -7.03 -2.51
N SER A 206 8.88 -7.51 -1.59
CA SER A 206 10.33 -7.50 -1.78
C SER A 206 10.71 -8.53 -2.85
N ALA A 207 11.66 -8.19 -3.73
CA ALA A 207 12.56 -9.20 -4.27
C ALA A 207 13.31 -9.85 -3.08
N GLY A 208 12.79 -10.97 -2.57
CA GLY A 208 13.48 -11.91 -1.69
C GLY A 208 13.99 -11.43 -0.32
N VAL A 209 13.26 -10.58 0.43
CA VAL A 209 13.60 -10.31 1.84
C VAL A 209 12.41 -10.56 2.76
N LYS A 210 12.36 -11.77 3.36
CA LYS A 210 11.54 -12.01 4.55
C LYS A 210 11.96 -11.02 5.65
N ARG A 211 11.11 -10.04 5.96
CA ARG A 211 11.25 -9.24 7.19
C ARG A 211 10.37 -9.84 8.27
N LYS A 212 10.96 -10.07 9.45
CA LYS A 212 10.19 -10.19 10.69
C LYS A 212 9.54 -8.82 10.93
N GLU A 213 8.22 -8.75 10.87
CA GLU A 213 7.50 -7.59 11.39
C GLU A 213 7.88 -7.42 12.86
N LYS A 214 8.48 -6.29 13.18
CA LYS A 214 8.62 -5.85 14.56
C LYS A 214 7.56 -4.77 14.72
N GLU A 215 6.42 -5.11 15.29
CA GLU A 215 5.39 -4.15 15.64
C GLU A 215 6.03 -3.02 16.47
N MET A 216 6.15 -1.84 15.88
CA MET A 216 6.51 -0.64 16.63
C MET A 216 5.24 -0.16 17.32
N LYS A 217 5.09 -0.53 18.60
CA LYS A 217 3.98 -0.04 19.44
C LYS A 217 4.18 1.46 19.70
N LEU A 218 3.71 2.30 18.79
CA LEU A 218 3.62 3.74 19.00
C LEU A 218 2.49 4.00 20.00
N LYS A 219 2.80 4.66 21.11
CA LYS A 219 1.77 5.15 22.04
C LYS A 219 1.05 6.31 21.34
N PRO A 220 -0.30 6.34 21.33
CA PRO A 220 -1.02 7.46 20.73
C PRO A 220 -0.64 8.76 21.44
N VAL A 221 -0.18 9.75 20.68
CA VAL A 221 0.04 11.10 21.20
C VAL A 221 -1.33 11.72 21.40
N ARG A 222 -1.69 12.00 22.65
CA ARG A 222 -2.94 12.67 23.01
C ARG A 222 -2.88 14.10 22.43
N PRO A 223 -3.90 14.58 21.68
CA PRO A 223 -3.89 15.93 21.10
C PRO A 223 -3.71 16.97 22.22
N SER A 224 -2.75 17.88 22.08
CA SER A 224 -2.54 18.94 23.06
C SER A 224 -3.75 19.87 23.07
N GLY A 225 -4.54 19.81 24.14
CA GLY A 225 -5.71 20.68 24.31
C GLY A 225 -6.89 20.07 25.05
N MET A 226 -6.92 18.74 25.24
CA MET A 226 -7.99 18.10 26.01
C MET A 226 -7.60 18.04 27.50
N SER A 227 -7.89 19.13 28.22
CA SER A 227 -7.93 19.13 29.69
C SER A 227 -9.06 18.22 30.14
N SER A 228 -8.73 17.13 30.84
CA SER A 228 -9.69 16.24 31.49
C SER A 228 -10.30 16.93 32.71
N LYS A 229 -11.37 17.71 32.49
CA LYS A 229 -12.37 17.93 33.52
C LYS A 229 -13.11 16.61 33.73
N THR A 230 -12.57 15.71 34.54
CA THR A 230 -13.28 14.51 35.02
C THR A 230 -12.64 13.84 36.24
N ASP A 231 -11.45 14.27 36.68
CA ASP A 231 -10.76 13.64 37.82
C ASP A 231 -10.93 14.37 39.17
N GLU A 232 -11.75 15.44 39.25
CA GLU A 232 -11.89 16.26 40.46
C GLU A 232 -13.22 16.08 41.23
N GLU A 233 -14.21 15.35 40.69
CA GLU A 233 -15.48 15.09 41.39
C GLU A 233 -15.54 13.76 42.17
N ALA A 234 -14.47 12.96 42.16
CA ALA A 234 -14.44 11.68 42.87
C ALA A 234 -13.69 11.73 44.23
N LYS A 235 -13.58 12.90 44.85
CA LYS A 235 -12.95 13.06 46.17
C LYS A 235 -13.82 13.66 47.28
N ASP A 236 -15.05 14.07 46.98
CA ASP A 236 -15.98 14.57 47.99
C ASP A 236 -17.39 13.96 47.80
N VAL A 237 -17.53 12.64 47.97
CA VAL A 237 -18.74 11.96 48.47
C VAL A 237 -18.33 10.70 49.24
#